data_AF-A0A1L9B0H9-F1
#
_entry.id   AF-A0A1L9B0H9-F1
#
_cell.length_a   1.000
_cell.length_b   1.000
_cell.length_c   1.000
_cell.angle_alpha   90.00
_cell.angle_beta   90.00
_cell.angle_gamma   90.00
#
_symmetry.space_group_name_H-M   'P 1'
#
loop_
_entity.id
_entity.type
_entity.pdbx_description
1 polymer ?
#
loop_
_entity_poly.entity_id
_entity_poly.type
_entity_poly.pdbx_seq_one_letter_code
_entity_poly.pdbx_strand_id
1 'polypeptide(L)'
;MWRNGEKADFDGYSISEGVLQDGKAFSYAKHFDENLEPKEYFRGAKKMLETAKRQLRVADGVPIRWYVAEPEMVGILEKMLENAGLHGIEVVYQRASAGGVP
;
A
#
# COMPACT_ATOMS: atom_id res chain seq x y z
N MET A 1 -3.22 -14.52 1.90
CA MET A 1 -2.03 -15.30 2.26
C MET A 1 -2.05 -15.65 3.75
N TRP A 2 -1.59 -16.84 4.15
CA TRP A 2 -1.47 -17.23 5.56
C TRP A 2 -0.03 -17.63 5.86
N ARG A 3 0.48 -17.20 7.01
CA ARG A 3 1.80 -17.60 7.52
C ARG A 3 1.83 -17.55 9.04
N ASN A 4 2.33 -18.59 9.69
CA ASN A 4 2.47 -18.68 11.16
C ASN A 4 1.19 -18.29 11.94
N GLY A 5 0.01 -18.63 11.42
CA GLY A 5 -1.28 -18.28 12.03
C GLY A 5 -1.75 -16.84 11.76
N GLU A 6 -0.95 -16.00 11.11
CA GLU A 6 -1.33 -14.67 10.66
C GLU A 6 -1.77 -14.69 9.20
N LYS A 7 -2.93 -14.09 8.91
CA LYS A 7 -3.39 -13.86 7.53
C LYS A 7 -2.92 -12.48 7.06
N ALA A 8 -2.60 -12.27 5.79
CA ALA A 8 -2.62 -10.93 5.18
C ALA A 8 -3.33 -11.02 3.82
N ASP A 9 -4.11 -10.00 3.50
CA ASP A 9 -4.81 -9.92 2.22
C ASP A 9 -3.89 -9.27 1.18
N PHE A 10 -4.00 -9.77 -0.05
CA PHE A 10 -3.34 -9.27 -1.26
C PHE A 10 -4.33 -9.51 -2.40
N ASP A 11 -4.37 -8.61 -3.36
CA ASP A 11 -5.30 -8.71 -4.50
C ASP A 11 -4.76 -9.63 -5.61
N GLY A 12 -3.44 -9.82 -5.67
CA GLY A 12 -2.83 -10.69 -6.66
C GLY A 12 -1.37 -11.03 -6.41
N TYR A 13 -0.80 -11.82 -7.32
CA TYR A 13 0.62 -12.13 -7.37
C TYR A 13 1.09 -12.12 -8.84
N SER A 14 2.09 -11.29 -9.13
CA SER A 14 2.73 -11.25 -10.44
C SER A 14 3.75 -12.38 -10.55
N ILE A 15 3.43 -13.45 -11.30
CA ILE A 15 4.35 -14.58 -11.48
C ILE A 15 5.63 -14.14 -12.21
N SER A 16 5.53 -13.23 -13.18
CA SER A 16 6.66 -12.75 -13.96
C SER A 16 7.63 -11.88 -13.16
N GLU A 17 7.14 -11.15 -12.17
CA GLU A 17 7.96 -10.25 -11.33
C GLU A 17 8.28 -10.83 -9.96
N GLY A 18 7.55 -11.85 -9.51
CA GLY A 18 7.69 -12.42 -8.17
C GLY A 18 7.17 -11.50 -7.06
N VAL A 19 6.13 -10.71 -7.34
CA VAL A 19 5.65 -9.62 -6.46
C VAL A 19 4.22 -9.86 -6.00
N LEU A 20 3.95 -9.64 -4.71
CA LEU A 20 2.60 -9.58 -4.15
C LEU A 20 1.96 -8.21 -4.42
N GLN A 21 0.74 -8.19 -4.94
CA GLN A 21 0.08 -6.97 -5.41
C GLN A 21 -1.16 -6.65 -4.56
N ASP A 22 -1.37 -5.37 -4.29
CA ASP A 22 -2.53 -4.87 -3.53
C ASP A 22 -2.92 -3.46 -4.00
N GLY A 23 -4.18 -3.28 -4.38
CA GLY A 23 -4.77 -2.02 -4.80
C GLY A 23 -5.31 -1.21 -3.62
N LYS A 24 -4.83 0.02 -3.46
CA LYS A 24 -5.36 0.96 -2.46
C LYS A 24 -6.45 1.82 -3.08
N ALA A 25 -7.68 1.64 -2.58
CA ALA A 25 -8.86 2.33 -3.07
C ALA A 25 -8.78 3.87 -2.94
N PHE A 26 -9.57 4.53 -3.79
CA PHE A 26 -9.64 5.98 -3.97
C PHE A 26 -10.12 6.75 -2.72
N SER A 27 -9.75 8.04 -2.68
CA SER A 27 -10.19 9.09 -1.75
C SER A 27 -9.35 9.29 -0.49
N TYR A 28 -8.07 8.94 -0.53
CA TYR A 28 -7.17 9.24 0.57
C TYR A 28 -6.56 10.64 0.47
N ALA A 29 -6.27 11.13 -0.74
CA ALA A 29 -5.62 12.43 -0.99
C ALA A 29 -6.22 13.59 -0.20
N LYS A 30 -7.56 13.74 -0.23
CA LYS A 30 -8.29 14.80 0.50
C LYS A 30 -8.05 14.82 2.02
N HIS A 31 -7.54 13.74 2.59
CA HIS A 31 -7.24 13.60 4.01
C HIS A 31 -5.79 13.91 4.38
N PHE A 32 -4.94 14.25 3.40
CA PHE A 32 -3.58 14.71 3.60
C PHE A 32 -3.50 16.22 3.34
N ASP A 33 -2.51 16.88 3.94
CA ASP A 33 -2.21 18.29 3.70
C ASP A 33 -1.21 18.49 2.55
N GLU A 34 -0.86 19.75 2.28
CA GLU A 34 0.11 20.12 1.24
C GLU A 34 1.53 19.56 1.48
N ASN A 35 1.85 19.15 2.70
CA ASN A 35 3.11 18.50 3.08
C ASN A 35 3.02 16.96 3.03
N LEU A 36 1.93 16.44 2.45
CA LEU A 36 1.62 15.01 2.37
C LEU A 36 1.47 14.37 3.76
N GLU A 37 1.13 15.16 4.77
CA GLU A 37 0.93 14.69 6.13
C GLU A 37 -0.54 14.37 6.39
N PRO A 38 -0.84 13.27 7.08
CA PRO A 38 -2.22 12.95 7.39
C PRO A 38 -2.77 14.05 8.29
N LYS A 39 -3.90 14.64 7.91
CA LYS A 39 -4.62 15.57 8.79
C LYS A 39 -4.89 14.87 10.12
N GLU A 40 -4.85 15.59 11.24
CA GLU A 40 -4.91 15.00 12.59
C GLU A 40 -6.10 14.04 12.82
N TYR A 41 -7.20 14.21 12.08
CA TYR A 41 -8.38 13.36 12.15
C TYR A 41 -8.34 12.11 11.26
N PHE A 42 -7.30 11.92 10.44
CA PHE A 42 -7.22 10.81 9.48
C PHE A 42 -6.73 9.52 10.14
N ARG A 43 -7.69 8.79 10.74
CA ARG A 43 -7.48 7.43 11.29
C ARG A 43 -7.01 6.41 10.24
N GLY A 44 -7.18 6.69 8.94
CA GLY A 44 -6.79 5.79 7.86
C GLY A 44 -5.29 5.56 7.76
N ALA A 45 -4.45 6.54 8.14
CA ALA A 45 -2.99 6.39 8.12
C ALA A 45 -2.50 5.31 9.09
N LYS A 46 -3.05 5.27 10.31
CA LYS A 46 -2.75 4.21 11.29
C LYS A 46 -3.11 2.83 10.74
N LYS A 47 -4.31 2.69 10.16
CA LYS A 47 -4.78 1.42 9.58
C LYS A 47 -3.92 0.98 8.39
N MET A 48 -3.45 1.92 7.58
CA MET A 48 -2.53 1.65 6.47
C MET A 48 -1.17 1.14 6.98
N LEU A 49 -0.61 1.77 8.02
CA LEU A 49 0.61 1.29 8.67
C LEU A 49 0.46 -0.10 9.29
N GLU A 50 -0.68 -0.38 9.95
CA GLU A 50 -0.96 -1.72 10.48
C GLU A 50 -1.05 -2.76 9.37
N THR A 51 -1.67 -2.41 8.24
CA THR A 51 -1.72 -3.25 7.03
C THR A 51 -0.31 -3.51 6.50
N ALA A 52 0.52 -2.49 6.32
CA ALA A 52 1.90 -2.63 5.84
C ALA A 52 2.72 -3.57 6.71
N LYS A 53 2.72 -3.36 8.04
CA LYS A 53 3.45 -4.20 9.00
C LYS A 53 3.03 -5.65 8.93
N ARG A 54 1.73 -5.90 8.79
CA ARG A 54 1.16 -7.25 8.71
C ARG A 54 1.52 -7.93 7.38
N GLN A 55 1.41 -7.22 6.27
CA GLN A 55 1.79 -7.76 4.96
C GLN A 55 3.27 -8.10 4.91
N LEU A 56 4.15 -7.24 5.42
CA LEU A 56 5.59 -7.51 5.47
C LEU A 56 5.94 -8.77 6.25
N ARG A 57 5.31 -8.99 7.42
CA ARG A 57 5.52 -10.22 8.21
C ARG A 57 5.04 -11.47 7.48
N VAL A 58 3.89 -11.40 6.83
CA VAL A 58 3.30 -12.55 6.13
C VAL A 58 4.03 -12.85 4.81
N ALA A 59 4.49 -11.81 4.11
CA ALA A 59 5.22 -11.90 2.85
C ALA A 59 6.63 -12.47 3.02
N ASP A 60 7.27 -12.24 4.17
CA ASP A 60 8.57 -12.85 4.54
C ASP A 60 9.65 -12.70 3.46
N GLY A 61 9.90 -11.44 3.07
CA GLY A 61 10.91 -11.11 2.07
C GLY A 61 10.45 -11.23 0.63
N VAL A 62 9.25 -11.75 0.34
CA VAL A 62 8.62 -11.57 -0.97
C VAL A 62 8.30 -10.08 -1.16
N PRO A 63 8.75 -9.43 -2.26
CA PRO A 63 8.45 -8.03 -2.50
C PRO A 63 6.94 -7.77 -2.61
N ILE A 64 6.51 -6.62 -2.10
CA ILE A 64 5.12 -6.17 -2.15
C ILE A 64 5.05 -4.92 -3.01
N ARG A 65 4.00 -4.80 -3.83
CA ARG A 65 3.67 -3.59 -4.58
C ARG A 65 2.25 -3.15 -4.29
N TRP A 66 2.13 -1.90 -3.85
CA TRP A 66 0.87 -1.21 -3.68
C TRP A 66 0.57 -0.37 -4.92
N TYR A 67 -0.59 -0.59 -5.52
CA TYR A 67 -1.08 0.23 -6.60
C TYR A 67 -2.02 1.30 -6.07
N VAL A 68 -1.70 2.56 -6.35
CA VAL A 68 -2.54 3.71 -6.03
C VAL A 68 -3.07 4.33 -7.29
N ALA A 69 -4.31 4.84 -7.23
CA ALA A 69 -4.96 5.41 -8.39
C ALA A 69 -4.98 6.95 -8.39
N GLU A 70 -4.35 7.57 -7.39
CA GLU A 70 -4.07 9.00 -7.30
C GLU A 70 -2.55 9.18 -7.25
N PRO A 71 -1.91 9.94 -8.15
CA PRO A 71 -0.44 10.01 -8.24
C PRO A 71 0.20 10.64 -6.99
N GLU A 72 -0.48 11.58 -6.35
CA GLU A 72 -0.04 12.20 -5.08
C GLU A 72 0.09 11.18 -3.93
N MET A 73 -0.67 10.07 -3.99
CA MET A 73 -0.62 9.04 -2.95
C MET A 73 0.69 8.25 -2.96
N VAL A 74 1.47 8.30 -4.05
CA VAL A 74 2.80 7.68 -4.10
C VAL A 74 3.70 8.31 -3.03
N GLY A 75 3.91 9.62 -3.10
CA GLY A 75 4.76 10.34 -2.15
C GLY A 75 4.22 10.30 -0.72
N ILE A 76 2.90 10.36 -0.54
CA ILE A 76 2.25 10.23 0.78
C ILE A 76 2.59 8.89 1.43
N LEU A 77 2.37 7.79 0.72
CA LEU A 77 2.57 6.44 1.28
C LEU A 77 4.05 6.10 1.41
N GLU A 78 4.90 6.53 0.48
CA GLU A 78 6.36 6.40 0.60
C GLU A 78 6.88 7.09 1.87
N LYS A 79 6.53 8.38 2.07
CA LYS A 79 6.91 9.13 3.28
C LYS A 79 6.36 8.47 4.55
N MET A 80 5.11 7.98 4.51
CA MET A 80 4.51 7.26 5.64
C MET A 80 5.26 5.98 5.99
N LEU A 81 5.65 5.18 5.00
CA LEU A 81 6.40 3.93 5.18
C LEU A 81 7.83 4.21 5.66
N GLU A 82 8.50 5.20 5.08
CA GLU A 82 9.84 5.64 5.46
C GLU A 82 9.89 6.13 6.91
N ASN A 83 8.97 7.02 7.30
CA ASN A 83 8.87 7.50 8.69
C ASN A 83 8.60 6.37 9.70
N ALA A 84 8.00 5.26 9.25
CA ALA A 84 7.75 4.09 10.07
C ALA A 84 8.89 3.05 10.02
N GLY A 85 9.97 3.30 9.27
CA GLY A 85 11.08 2.37 9.08
C GLY A 85 10.70 1.10 8.33
N LEU A 86 9.66 1.16 7.48
CA LEU A 86 9.15 0.01 6.74
C LEU A 86 9.70 0.02 5.32
N HIS A 87 10.43 -1.05 4.98
CA HIS A 87 10.99 -1.27 3.65
C HIS A 87 10.38 -2.54 3.02
N GLY A 88 10.44 -2.68 1.70
CA GLY A 88 9.94 -3.85 0.97
C GLY A 88 8.52 -3.72 0.42
N ILE A 89 7.92 -2.53 0.50
CA ILE A 89 6.68 -2.17 -0.19
C ILE A 89 7.00 -1.08 -1.21
N GLU A 90 6.84 -1.36 -2.49
CA GLU A 90 6.89 -0.39 -3.58
C GLU A 90 5.51 0.24 -3.77
N VAL A 91 5.44 1.57 -3.93
CA VAL A 91 4.17 2.26 -4.21
C VAL A 91 4.18 2.75 -5.65
N VAL A 92 3.22 2.29 -6.45
CA VAL A 92 3.16 2.58 -7.88
C VAL A 92 1.83 3.22 -8.22
N TYR A 93 1.89 4.37 -8.89
CA TYR A 93 0.70 4.94 -9.50
C TYR A 93 0.28 4.10 -10.70
N GLN A 94 -0.93 3.55 -10.64
CA GLN A 94 -1.58 2.90 -11.76
C GLN A 94 -2.87 3.64 -12.06
N ARG A 95 -2.89 4.31 -13.20
CA ARG A 95 -4.13 4.90 -13.71
C ARG A 95 -5.13 3.78 -13.90
N ALA A 96 -6.31 3.88 -13.29
CA ALA A 96 -7.39 2.97 -13.61
C ALA A 96 -7.62 3.02 -15.13
N SER A 97 -7.34 1.91 -15.81
CA SER A 97 -7.75 1.77 -17.20
C SER A 97 -9.27 1.91 -17.22
N ALA A 98 -9.80 2.73 -18.14
CA ALA A 98 -11.23 2.76 -18.42
C ALA A 98 -11.62 1.40 -19.03
N GLY A 99 -11.82 0.40 -18.18
CA GLY A 99 -11.99 -1.00 -18.56
C GLY A 99 -11.52 -1.88 -17.41
N GLY A 100 -12.48 -2.50 -16.73
CA GLY A 100 -12.27 -3.24 -15.50
C GLY A 100 -11.22 -4.36 -15.59
N VAL A 101 -10.67 -4.63 -14.39
CA VAL A 101 -10.03 -5.85 -13.86
C VAL A 101 -9.42 -6.84 -14.86
N PRO A 102 -8.11 -7.16 -14.79
CA PRO A 102 -7.63 -8.45 -15.25
C PRO A 102 -8.14 -9.61 -14.37
#